data_AF-A0A952S4H8-F1
#
_entry.id   AF-A0A952S4H8-F1
#
_cell.length_a   1.000
_cell.length_b   1.000
_cell.length_c   1.000
_cell.angle_alpha   90.00
_cell.angle_beta   90.00
_cell.angle_gamma   90.00
#
_symmetry.space_group_name_H-M   'P 1'
#
loop_
_entity.id
_entity.type
_entity.pdbx_description
1 polymer ?
#
loop_
_entity_poly.entity_id
_entity_poly.type
_entity_poly.pdbx_seq_one_letter_code
_entity_poly.pdbx_strand_id
1 'polypeptide(L)'
;MSTLLTEELRKTLPKLYAQDVSKDPIVHAKFFFPLSNWTWFVTEGEATENGDFLFYGYVIGFEREWGHFALRELEEVEVYCLKIERDLYFEQTPFSKCGL
;
A
#
# COMPACT_ATOMS: atom_id res chain seq x y z
N MET A 1 6.37 13.25 9.98
CA MET A 1 6.46 11.78 9.90
C MET A 1 5.17 11.30 9.26
N SER A 2 5.27 10.41 8.26
CA SER A 2 4.10 9.86 7.57
C SER A 2 3.27 8.98 8.52
N THR A 3 1.95 9.06 8.44
CA THR A 3 1.05 8.14 9.16
C THR A 3 0.82 6.84 8.40
N LEU A 4 0.97 6.87 7.06
CA LEU A 4 0.83 5.71 6.18
C LEU A 4 2.07 4.82 6.24
N LEU A 5 3.27 5.39 6.12
CA LEU A 5 4.52 4.64 6.18
C LEU A 5 5.28 4.92 7.47
N THR A 6 5.09 4.06 8.48
CA THR A 6 5.88 4.12 9.71
C THR A 6 7.30 3.61 9.47
N GLU A 7 8.24 4.00 10.33
CA GLU A 7 9.61 3.47 10.30
C GLU A 7 9.67 1.95 10.47
N GLU A 8 8.72 1.37 11.22
CA GLU A 8 8.58 -0.08 11.36
C GLU A 8 8.14 -0.71 10.05
N LEU A 9 7.05 -0.22 9.44
CA LEU A 9 6.56 -0.74 8.16
C LEU A 9 7.64 -0.64 7.07
N ARG A 10 8.32 0.51 7.00
CA ARG A 10 9.45 0.76 6.07
C ARG A 10 10.56 -0.29 6.21
N LYS A 11 10.85 -0.77 7.41
CA LYS A 11 11.90 -1.79 7.66
C LYS A 11 11.42 -3.20 7.35
N THR A 12 10.12 -3.46 7.46
CA THR A 12 9.54 -4.80 7.25
C THR A 12 9.12 -5.07 5.81
N LEU A 13 8.88 -4.02 5.01
CA LEU A 13 8.47 -4.18 3.62
C LEU A 13 9.59 -4.84 2.80
N PRO A 14 9.27 -5.90 2.04
CA PRO A 14 10.15 -6.41 1.00
C PRO A 14 10.44 -5.31 -0.02
N LYS A 15 11.67 -5.30 -0.56
CA LYS A 15 12.01 -4.44 -1.69
C LYS A 15 11.19 -4.82 -2.92
N LEU A 16 11.08 -3.90 -3.87
CA LEU A 16 10.45 -4.19 -5.15
C LEU A 16 11.08 -5.42 -5.81
N TYR A 17 10.23 -6.24 -6.45
CA TYR A 17 10.60 -7.48 -7.14
C TYR A 17 11.04 -8.64 -6.24
N ALA A 18 10.96 -8.52 -4.91
CA ALA A 18 11.29 -9.59 -3.97
C ALA A 18 10.26 -10.73 -3.98
N GLN A 19 9.04 -10.47 -4.44
CA GLN A 19 7.90 -11.38 -4.46
C GLN A 19 7.39 -11.70 -5.89
N ASP A 20 8.07 -11.26 -6.95
CA ASP A 20 7.64 -11.40 -8.36
C ASP A 20 7.33 -12.84 -8.79
N VAL A 21 8.04 -13.82 -8.23
CA VAL A 21 7.83 -15.24 -8.54
C VAL A 21 6.68 -15.86 -7.74
N SER A 22 6.13 -15.12 -6.76
CA SER A 22 5.02 -15.57 -5.93
C SER A 22 3.70 -15.34 -6.63
N LYS A 23 2.91 -16.40 -6.79
CA LYS A 23 1.52 -16.31 -7.26
C LYS A 23 0.55 -15.82 -6.18
N ASP A 24 1.01 -15.77 -4.93
CA ASP A 24 0.23 -15.36 -3.76
C ASP A 24 1.14 -14.56 -2.82
N PRO A 25 1.48 -13.31 -3.17
CA PRO A 25 2.39 -12.49 -2.40
C PRO A 25 1.80 -12.14 -1.03
N ILE A 26 2.67 -11.91 -0.04
CA ILE A 26 2.27 -11.42 1.27
C ILE A 26 1.93 -9.94 1.17
N VAL A 27 0.75 -9.58 1.67
CA VAL A 27 0.35 -8.20 1.87
C VAL A 27 0.77 -7.78 3.27
N HIS A 28 1.53 -6.68 3.35
CA HIS A 28 2.10 -6.16 4.58
C HIS A 28 1.30 -5.01 5.19
N ALA A 29 0.58 -4.26 4.37
CA ALA A 29 -0.26 -3.16 4.80
C ALA A 29 -1.47 -2.98 3.89
N LYS A 30 -2.52 -2.39 4.44
CA LYS A 30 -3.71 -2.00 3.70
C LYS A 30 -3.97 -0.51 3.93
N PHE A 31 -4.07 0.25 2.85
CA PHE A 31 -4.50 1.63 2.87
C PHE A 31 -5.89 1.74 2.26
N PHE A 32 -6.68 2.70 2.71
CA PHE A 32 -8.03 2.92 2.19
C PHE A 32 -8.42 4.39 2.25
N PHE A 33 -9.32 4.80 1.36
CA PHE A 33 -9.91 6.12 1.40
C PHE A 33 -11.31 6.07 2.07
N PRO A 34 -11.58 6.81 3.15
CA PRO A 34 -12.82 6.66 3.92
C PRO A 34 -14.12 7.01 3.17
N LEU A 35 -14.04 7.80 2.10
CA LEU A 35 -15.22 8.23 1.33
C LEU A 35 -15.49 7.37 0.08
N SER A 36 -14.70 6.33 -0.18
CA SER A 36 -14.89 5.47 -1.35
C SER A 36 -14.46 4.04 -1.08
N ASN A 37 -14.55 3.19 -2.09
CA ASN A 37 -14.03 1.83 -2.07
C ASN A 37 -12.53 1.74 -2.39
N TRP A 38 -11.86 2.90 -2.58
CA TRP A 38 -10.45 2.90 -2.96
C TRP A 38 -9.60 2.25 -1.86
N THR A 39 -8.88 1.21 -2.24
CA THR A 39 -8.08 0.38 -1.34
C THR A 39 -6.77 -0.01 -1.99
N TRP A 40 -5.68 0.07 -1.25
CA TRP A 40 -4.35 -0.35 -1.69
C TRP A 40 -3.84 -1.44 -0.75
N PHE A 41 -3.53 -2.62 -1.29
CA PHE A 41 -2.90 -3.72 -0.59
C PHE A 41 -1.41 -3.72 -0.93
N VAL A 42 -0.56 -3.33 0.02
CA VAL A 42 0.88 -3.16 -0.18
C VAL A 42 1.58 -4.49 -0.01
N THR A 43 2.30 -4.94 -1.03
CA THR A 43 3.13 -6.15 -0.96
C THR A 43 4.61 -5.81 -0.84
N GLU A 44 5.06 -4.73 -1.47
CA GLU A 44 6.47 -4.36 -1.54
C GLU A 44 6.63 -2.85 -1.56
N GLY A 45 7.84 -2.37 -1.30
CA GLY A 45 8.20 -1.01 -1.62
C GLY A 45 9.65 -0.66 -1.28
N GLU A 46 10.12 0.42 -1.87
CA GLU A 46 11.46 0.94 -1.61
C GLU A 46 11.55 2.46 -1.72
N ALA A 47 12.61 3.02 -1.14
CA ALA A 47 12.89 4.44 -1.27
C ALA A 47 13.41 4.76 -2.67
N THR A 48 12.93 5.84 -3.26
CA THR A 48 13.33 6.32 -4.58
C THR A 48 14.45 7.35 -4.50
N GLU A 49 15.16 7.60 -5.60
CA GLU A 49 16.28 8.56 -5.66
C GLU A 49 15.87 10.00 -5.29
N ASN A 50 14.61 10.37 -5.51
CA ASN A 50 14.05 11.69 -5.17
C ASN A 50 13.57 11.79 -3.71
N GLY A 51 13.83 10.79 -2.87
CA GLY A 51 13.50 10.77 -1.45
C GLY A 51 12.04 10.42 -1.13
N ASP A 52 11.27 9.95 -2.10
CA ASP A 52 9.94 9.39 -1.90
C ASP A 52 10.00 7.89 -1.56
N PHE A 53 8.85 7.23 -1.48
CA PHE A 53 8.73 5.79 -1.33
C PHE A 53 7.74 5.24 -2.34
N LEU A 54 8.20 4.31 -3.18
CA LEU A 54 7.38 3.65 -4.19
C LEU A 54 6.90 2.32 -3.65
N PHE A 55 5.59 2.10 -3.68
CA PHE A 55 4.98 0.82 -3.33
C PHE A 55 4.66 0.02 -4.58
N TYR A 56 4.58 -1.29 -4.41
CA TYR A 56 3.90 -2.19 -5.34
C TYR A 56 2.84 -2.98 -4.60
N GLY A 57 1.72 -3.24 -5.26
CA GLY A 57 0.60 -3.92 -4.65
C GLY A 57 -0.65 -3.98 -5.51
N TYR A 58 -1.72 -4.48 -4.91
CA TYR A 58 -3.03 -4.57 -5.56
C TYR A 58 -3.88 -3.36 -5.21
N VAL A 59 -4.44 -2.71 -6.22
CA VAL A 59 -5.26 -1.51 -6.09
C VAL A 59 -6.70 -1.85 -6.48
N ILE A 60 -7.64 -1.48 -5.62
CA ILE A 60 -9.06 -1.41 -5.92
C ILE A 60 -9.37 0.06 -6.09
N GLY A 61 -9.72 0.48 -7.30
CA GLY A 61 -10.13 1.85 -7.59
C GLY A 61 -11.21 1.82 -8.67
N PHE A 62 -10.93 2.47 -9.80
CA PHE A 62 -11.77 2.34 -11.01
C PHE A 62 -11.72 0.93 -11.59
N GLU A 63 -10.54 0.34 -11.62
CA GLU A 63 -10.31 -1.06 -11.96
C GLU A 63 -9.67 -1.78 -10.77
N ARG A 64 -9.55 -3.10 -10.86
CA ARG A 64 -8.80 -3.89 -9.88
C ARG A 64 -7.54 -4.42 -10.54
N GLU A 65 -6.38 -3.91 -10.14
CA GLU A 65 -5.13 -4.17 -10.84
C GLU A 65 -3.91 -4.21 -9.91
N TRP A 66 -2.85 -4.87 -10.38
CA TRP A 66 -1.55 -4.82 -9.74
C TRP A 66 -0.77 -3.64 -10.31
N GLY A 67 -0.22 -2.79 -9.44
CA GLY A 67 0.42 -1.57 -9.90
C GLY A 67 1.33 -0.94 -8.86
N HIS A 68 2.09 0.05 -9.33
CA HIS A 68 2.91 0.90 -8.49
C HIS A 68 2.13 2.13 -8.06
N PHE A 69 2.40 2.63 -6.85
CA PHE A 69 1.81 3.87 -6.34
C PHE A 69 2.79 4.54 -5.37
N ALA A 70 2.91 5.86 -5.46
CA ALA A 70 3.87 6.60 -4.65
C ALA A 70 3.27 7.05 -3.31
N LEU A 71 4.07 7.04 -2.24
CA LEU A 71 3.64 7.54 -0.93
C LEU A 71 3.16 8.98 -1.01
N ARG A 72 3.91 9.85 -1.69
CA ARG A 72 3.53 11.26 -1.84
C ARG A 72 2.16 11.42 -2.51
N GLU A 73 1.87 10.65 -3.55
CA GLU A 73 0.56 10.71 -4.22
C GLU A 73 -0.57 10.38 -3.25
N LEU A 74 -0.41 9.36 -2.40
CA LEU A 74 -1.42 9.00 -1.40
C LEU A 74 -1.58 10.07 -0.31
N GLU A 75 -0.48 10.69 0.12
CA GLU A 75 -0.49 11.73 1.15
C GLU A 75 -1.09 13.06 0.68
N GLU A 76 -1.04 13.32 -0.63
CA GLU A 76 -1.64 14.50 -1.28
C GLU A 76 -3.16 14.36 -1.47
N VAL A 77 -3.72 13.16 -1.38
CA VAL A 77 -5.17 12.95 -1.46
C VAL A 77 -5.86 13.51 -0.22
N GLU A 78 -6.63 14.58 -0.43
CA GLU A 78 -7.52 15.15 0.58
C GLU A 78 -8.85 15.57 -0.08
N VAL A 79 -9.96 14.99 0.39
CA VAL A 79 -11.31 15.37 -0.05
C VAL A 79 -12.19 15.57 1.18
N TYR A 80 -12.82 16.74 1.30
CA TYR A 80 -13.63 17.11 2.48
C TYR A 80 -12.88 16.92 3.81
N CYS A 81 -11.59 17.29 3.85
CA CYS A 81 -10.69 17.14 5.00
C CYS A 81 -10.41 15.68 5.41
N LEU A 82 -10.83 14.69 4.61
CA LEU A 82 -10.51 13.28 4.81
C LEU A 82 -9.34 12.90 3.90
N LYS A 83 -8.44 12.08 4.44
CA LYS A 83 -7.23 11.60 3.79
C LYS A 83 -7.27 10.10 3.63
N ILE A 84 -6.34 9.56 2.87
CA ILE A 84 -6.08 8.12 2.89
C ILE A 84 -5.58 7.72 4.27
N GLU A 85 -6.07 6.59 4.76
CA GLU A 85 -5.74 6.03 6.06
C GLU A 85 -5.10 4.66 5.91
N ARG A 86 -4.34 4.25 6.93
CA ARG A 86 -3.82 2.89 7.06
C ARG A 86 -4.69 2.10 8.02
N ASP A 87 -5.08 0.90 7.60
CA ASP A 87 -5.79 -0.05 8.46
C ASP A 87 -4.84 -0.57 9.54
N LEU A 88 -5.04 -0.14 10.79
CA LEU A 88 -4.19 -0.49 11.93
C LEU A 88 -4.43 -1.92 12.44
N TYR A 89 -5.53 -2.54 12.04
CA TYR A 89 -5.91 -3.90 12.45
C TYR A 89 -5.67 -4.92 11.33
N PHE A 90 -5.13 -4.48 10.20
CA PHE A 90 -4.74 -5.37 9.12
C PHE A 90 -3.54 -6.22 9.54
N GLU A 91 -3.73 -7.53 9.60
CA GLU A 91 -2.67 -8.50 9.83
C GLU A 91 -2.04 -8.93 8.51
N GLN A 92 -0.71 -9.06 8.50
CA GLN A 92 0.01 -9.50 7.30
C GLN A 92 -0.47 -10.89 6.89
N THR A 93 -0.85 -11.04 5.63
CA THR A 93 -1.49 -12.26 5.14
C THR A 93 -1.22 -12.44 3.64
N PRO A 94 -1.23 -13.68 3.11
CA PRO A 94 -1.24 -13.90 1.66
C PRO A 94 -2.40 -13.17 0.98
N PHE A 95 -2.17 -12.66 -0.22
CA PHE A 95 -3.15 -11.91 -1.01
C PHE A 95 -4.48 -12.67 -1.18
N SER A 96 -4.43 -13.98 -1.37
CA SER A 96 -5.59 -14.87 -1.47
C SER A 96 -6.52 -14.85 -0.25
N LYS A 97 -6.02 -14.42 0.92
CA LYS A 97 -6.77 -14.34 2.18
C LYS A 97 -7.26 -12.92 2.50
N CYS A 98 -7.02 -11.94 1.64
CA CYS A 98 -7.46 -10.55 1.86
C CYS A 98 -8.99 -10.34 1.74
N GLY A 99 -9.77 -11.38 1.39
CA GLY A 99 -11.24 -11.32 1.38
C GLY A 99 -11.81 -10.44 0.27
N LEU A 100 -11.20 -10.51 -0.92
CA LEU A 100 -11.48 -9.69 -2.11
C LEU A 100 -12.59 -10.23 -3.03
#